data_AF-A0A7W8NPI2-F1
#
_entry.id   AF-A0A7W8NPI2-F1
#
_cell.length_a   1.000
_cell.length_b   1.000
_cell.length_c   1.000
_cell.angle_alpha   90.00
_cell.angle_beta   90.00
_cell.angle_gamma   90.00
#
_symmetry.space_group_name_H-M   'P 1'
#
loop_
_entity.id
_entity.type
_entity.pdbx_description
1 polymer ?
#
loop_
_entity_poly.entity_id
_entity_poly.type
_entity_poly.pdbx_seq_one_letter_code
_entity_poly.pdbx_strand_id
1 'polypeptide(L)'
;MSNRVYLCCTDFSTPPAEGDWHAFGERSGTEYEAAYCIPLYWLCLFGAEDIRLARTQAEDDEEARDYAYLVCERQAGLARLQARAAALQGPLGLERHALYLEWIERIARESFSHVLVRTEELDAMDEEGQFQQELRTALMDLDVACNTVIVTGELVVSPALANLAGFPNPPELQHYDAFVLAGAANSSERWPTPFAPVLQQPAAEHPSSPWWKFW
;
A
#
# COMPACT_ATOMS: atom_id res chain seq x y z
N MET A 1 2.89 -18.82 -6.22
CA MET A 1 3.09 -18.03 -4.98
C MET A 1 1.98 -17.02 -4.90
N SER A 2 1.50 -16.74 -3.70
CA SER A 2 0.36 -15.85 -3.51
C SER A 2 0.91 -14.47 -3.21
N ASN A 3 1.44 -13.74 -4.20
CA ASN A 3 2.26 -12.53 -4.03
C ASN A 3 1.54 -11.46 -3.20
N ARG A 4 1.63 -11.57 -1.87
CA ARG A 4 0.84 -10.81 -0.91
C ARG A 4 1.72 -9.80 -0.22
N VAL A 5 1.09 -8.69 0.14
CA VAL A 5 1.65 -7.70 1.04
C VAL A 5 0.76 -7.58 2.25
N TYR A 6 1.40 -7.36 3.40
CA TYR A 6 0.70 -7.29 4.67
C TYR A 6 1.07 -6.02 5.39
N LEU A 7 0.07 -5.27 5.84
CA LEU A 7 0.25 -4.11 6.69
C LEU A 7 -0.28 -4.41 8.08
N CYS A 8 0.46 -4.06 9.12
CA CYS A 8 -0.05 -4.04 10.48
C CYS A 8 0.53 -2.87 11.27
N CYS A 9 -0.21 -2.44 12.30
CA CYS A 9 0.39 -1.65 13.36
C CYS A 9 1.09 -2.59 14.35
N THR A 10 2.34 -2.33 14.72
CA THR A 10 3.15 -3.25 15.51
C THR A 10 4.17 -2.52 16.37
N ASP A 11 4.64 -3.14 17.45
CA ASP A 11 5.73 -2.58 18.26
C ASP A 11 7.11 -2.82 17.64
N PHE A 12 7.18 -3.62 16.58
CA PHE A 12 8.42 -3.94 15.88
C PHE A 12 8.74 -2.89 14.81
N SER A 13 10.03 -2.60 14.63
CA SER A 13 10.52 -1.75 13.53
C SER A 13 11.06 -2.55 12.34
N THR A 14 11.03 -3.88 12.41
CA THR A 14 11.54 -4.82 11.40
C THR A 14 10.55 -5.97 11.23
N PRO A 15 10.48 -6.62 10.05
CA PRO A 15 9.72 -7.84 9.87
C PRO A 15 10.18 -8.94 10.85
N PRO A 16 9.28 -9.87 11.25
CA PRO A 16 9.65 -10.96 12.16
C PRO A 16 10.55 -11.98 11.46
N ALA A 17 11.54 -12.50 12.18
CA ALA A 17 12.24 -13.72 11.78
C ALA A 17 11.37 -14.97 12.11
N GLU A 18 11.72 -16.13 11.56
CA GLU A 18 11.01 -17.40 11.77
C GLU A 18 10.68 -17.72 13.25
N GLY A 19 11.59 -17.42 14.17
CA GLY A 19 11.38 -17.65 15.61
C GLY A 19 10.47 -16.63 16.31
N ASP A 20 10.21 -15.47 15.67
CA ASP A 20 9.57 -14.32 16.31
C ASP A 20 8.09 -14.17 15.95
N TRP A 21 7.56 -14.99 15.04
CA TRP A 21 6.17 -14.89 14.55
C TRP A 21 5.12 -14.88 15.66
N HIS A 22 5.33 -15.68 16.72
CA HIS A 22 4.41 -15.69 17.86
C HIS A 22 4.40 -14.33 18.59
N ALA A 23 5.58 -13.82 18.94
CA ALA A 23 5.71 -12.52 19.60
C ALA A 23 5.25 -11.37 18.70
N PHE A 24 5.46 -11.49 17.39
CA PHE A 24 4.96 -10.54 16.40
C PHE A 24 3.43 -10.51 16.40
N GLY A 25 2.76 -11.67 16.37
CA GLY A 25 1.30 -11.75 16.45
C GLY A 25 0.74 -11.17 17.75
N GLU A 26 1.38 -11.40 18.90
CA GLU A 26 0.94 -10.85 20.19
C GLU A 26 1.11 -9.33 20.31
N ARG A 27 2.03 -8.75 19.54
CA ARG A 27 2.36 -7.32 19.58
C ARG A 27 2.12 -6.61 18.26
N SER A 28 1.14 -7.11 17.52
CA SER A 28 0.62 -6.49 16.31
C SER A 28 -0.89 -6.41 16.36
N GLY A 29 -1.43 -5.39 15.71
CA GLY A 29 -2.85 -5.12 15.61
C GLY A 29 -3.50 -5.87 14.48
N THR A 30 -4.54 -5.26 13.92
CA THR A 30 -5.21 -5.80 12.74
C THR A 30 -4.21 -5.95 11.59
N GLU A 31 -4.12 -7.14 11.01
CA GLU A 31 -3.38 -7.36 9.78
C GLU A 31 -4.29 -7.03 8.59
N TYR A 32 -3.77 -6.24 7.66
CA TYR A 32 -4.41 -5.93 6.40
C TYR A 32 -3.62 -6.60 5.28
N GLU A 33 -4.31 -7.12 4.28
CA GLU A 33 -3.74 -7.88 3.17
C GLU A 33 -4.12 -7.23 1.83
N ALA A 34 -3.18 -7.24 0.90
CA ALA A 34 -3.43 -7.00 -0.51
C ALA A 34 -2.59 -7.97 -1.34
N ALA A 35 -2.98 -8.17 -2.61
CA ALA A 35 -2.28 -9.05 -3.53
C ALA A 35 -1.72 -8.24 -4.70
N TYR A 36 -0.49 -8.55 -5.09
CA TYR A 36 0.23 -8.03 -6.26
C TYR A 36 0.50 -6.51 -6.29
N CYS A 37 0.12 -5.78 -5.24
CA CYS A 37 0.26 -4.33 -5.15
C CYS A 37 0.23 -3.87 -3.68
N ILE A 38 0.70 -2.66 -3.43
CA ILE A 38 0.53 -1.93 -2.17
C ILE A 38 -0.58 -0.89 -2.35
N PRO A 39 -1.75 -1.04 -1.70
CA PRO A 39 -2.87 -0.11 -1.86
C PRO A 39 -2.47 1.34 -1.64
N LEU A 40 -3.06 2.26 -2.42
CA LEU A 40 -2.74 3.69 -2.35
C LEU A 40 -2.88 4.24 -0.92
N TYR A 41 -3.89 3.80 -0.17
CA TYR A 41 -4.10 4.30 1.21
C TYR A 41 -2.99 3.86 2.16
N TRP A 42 -2.34 2.72 1.87
CA TRP A 42 -1.19 2.26 2.62
C TRP A 42 0.03 3.10 2.26
N LEU A 43 0.29 3.33 0.96
CA LEU A 43 1.36 4.22 0.49
C LEU A 43 1.23 5.63 1.08
N CYS A 44 0.00 6.10 1.31
CA CYS A 44 -0.25 7.39 1.95
C CYS A 44 0.24 7.50 3.41
N LEU A 45 0.65 6.43 4.08
CA LEU A 45 1.29 6.47 5.40
C LEU A 45 2.78 6.83 5.33
N PHE A 46 3.44 6.58 4.21
CA PHE A 46 4.89 6.55 4.12
C PHE A 46 5.47 7.69 3.28
N GLY A 47 6.73 8.02 3.55
CA GLY A 47 7.63 8.78 2.70
C GLY A 47 8.80 7.92 2.22
N ALA A 48 9.59 8.41 1.26
CA ALA A 48 10.72 7.67 0.71
C ALA A 48 11.80 7.31 1.76
N GLU A 49 11.87 8.08 2.85
CA GLU A 49 12.73 7.85 4.00
C GLU A 49 12.29 6.69 4.90
N ASP A 50 11.09 6.13 4.69
CA ASP A 50 10.55 5.01 5.48
C ASP A 50 10.89 3.63 4.86
N ILE A 51 11.59 3.61 3.72
CA ILE A 51 12.06 2.39 3.08
C ILE A 51 13.23 1.82 3.88
N ARG A 52 13.15 0.55 4.26
CA ARG A 52 14.21 -0.21 4.91
C ARG A 52 14.48 -1.49 4.14
N LEU A 53 15.61 -2.12 4.43
CA LEU A 53 15.97 -3.43 3.87
C LEU A 53 15.95 -4.46 4.99
N ALA A 54 15.31 -5.59 4.71
CA ALA A 54 15.41 -6.82 5.50
C ALA A 54 16.07 -7.88 4.62
N ARG A 55 16.53 -8.97 5.24
CA ARG A 55 17.15 -10.07 4.54
C ARG A 55 16.21 -11.27 4.57
N THR A 56 15.93 -11.88 3.42
CA THR A 56 15.22 -13.15 3.37
C THR A 56 16.01 -14.20 4.12
N GLN A 57 15.32 -15.21 4.62
CA GLN A 57 16.00 -16.39 5.11
C GLN A 57 16.41 -17.25 3.92
N ALA A 58 17.58 -17.88 4.00
CA ALA A 58 17.98 -18.86 3.00
C ALA A 58 17.16 -20.12 3.22
N GLU A 59 16.28 -20.47 2.26
CA GLU A 59 15.56 -21.74 2.22
C GLU A 59 16.08 -22.56 1.04
N ASP A 60 16.34 -23.85 1.27
CA ASP A 60 16.72 -24.89 0.30
C ASP A 60 17.18 -24.41 -1.10
N ASP A 61 18.50 -24.21 -1.26
CA ASP A 61 19.20 -23.78 -2.51
C ASP A 61 18.93 -22.34 -3.00
N GLU A 62 18.14 -21.53 -2.30
CA GLU A 62 17.99 -20.08 -2.57
C GLU A 62 18.89 -19.23 -1.66
N GLU A 63 19.68 -18.35 -2.27
CA GLU A 63 20.54 -17.43 -1.52
C GLU A 63 19.70 -16.36 -0.81
N ALA A 64 20.03 -16.08 0.45
CA ALA A 64 19.44 -14.99 1.20
C ALA A 64 19.67 -13.65 0.50
N ARG A 65 18.59 -12.99 0.10
CA ARG A 65 18.54 -11.73 -0.66
C ARG A 65 18.01 -10.61 0.24
N ASP A 66 18.48 -9.39 0.02
CA ASP A 66 17.88 -8.22 0.66
C ASP A 66 16.59 -7.81 -0.09
N TYR A 67 15.53 -7.53 0.66
CA TYR A 67 14.26 -7.05 0.13
C TYR A 67 13.84 -5.75 0.81
N ALA A 68 13.18 -4.87 0.05
CA ALA A 68 12.67 -3.63 0.62
C ALA A 68 11.38 -3.88 1.40
N TYR A 69 11.19 -3.16 2.51
CA TYR A 69 9.94 -3.07 3.27
C TYR A 69 9.68 -1.62 3.73
N LEU A 70 8.45 -1.33 4.15
CA LEU A 70 8.07 -0.01 4.66
C LEU A 70 7.86 -0.05 6.16
N VAL A 71 8.43 0.93 6.88
CA VAL A 71 8.16 1.11 8.30
C VAL A 71 8.25 2.58 8.71
N CYS A 72 7.29 3.04 9.49
CA CYS A 72 7.33 4.36 10.11
C CYS A 72 6.76 4.32 11.52
N GLU A 73 7.04 5.35 12.32
CA GLU A 73 6.28 5.59 13.55
C GLU A 73 4.81 5.87 13.20
N ARG A 74 3.88 5.23 13.91
CA ARG A 74 2.45 5.34 13.63
C ARG A 74 1.95 6.78 13.67
N GLN A 75 2.47 7.59 14.60
CA GLN A 75 2.11 9.00 14.70
C GLN A 75 2.58 9.80 13.48
N ALA A 76 3.77 9.50 12.94
CA ALA A 76 4.26 10.12 11.71
C ALA A 76 3.39 9.71 10.52
N GLY A 77 3.07 8.41 10.40
CA GLY A 77 2.17 7.92 9.34
C GLY A 77 0.78 8.55 9.39
N LEU A 78 0.18 8.67 10.58
CA LEU A 78 -1.10 9.35 10.78
C LEU A 78 -1.03 10.83 10.39
N ALA A 79 0.03 11.52 10.76
CA ALA A 79 0.23 12.92 10.37
C ALA A 79 0.30 13.07 8.85
N ARG A 80 0.98 12.15 8.14
CA ARG A 80 1.01 12.15 6.67
C ARG A 80 -0.36 11.89 6.06
N LEU A 81 -1.12 10.92 6.57
CA LEU A 81 -2.48 10.68 6.08
C LEU A 81 -3.37 11.92 6.25
N GLN A 82 -3.33 12.55 7.42
CA GLN A 82 -4.10 13.76 7.70
C GLN A 82 -3.69 14.92 6.78
N ALA A 83 -2.39 15.12 6.57
CA ALA A 83 -1.87 16.16 5.67
C ALA A 83 -2.29 15.93 4.21
N ARG A 84 -2.36 14.67 3.76
CA ARG A 84 -2.74 14.31 2.39
C ARG A 84 -4.26 14.31 2.16
N ALA A 85 -5.08 14.27 3.22
CA ALA A 85 -6.53 14.13 3.12
C ALA A 85 -7.21 15.18 2.25
N ALA A 86 -6.83 16.45 2.36
CA ALA A 86 -7.44 17.52 1.57
C ALA A 86 -7.10 17.40 0.07
N ALA A 87 -5.86 17.04 -0.25
CA ALA A 87 -5.41 16.85 -1.63
C ALA A 87 -6.12 15.66 -2.31
N LEU A 88 -6.45 14.61 -1.54
CA LEU A 88 -7.08 13.41 -2.09
C LEU A 88 -8.60 13.51 -2.26
N GLN A 89 -9.27 14.51 -1.67
CA GLN A 89 -10.73 14.60 -1.70
C GLN A 89 -11.29 14.73 -3.12
N GLY A 90 -10.73 15.63 -3.95
CA GLY A 90 -11.17 15.82 -5.33
C GLY A 90 -10.92 14.57 -6.20
N PRO A 91 -9.67 14.09 -6.29
CA PRO A 91 -9.30 12.91 -7.09
C PRO A 91 -10.06 11.63 -6.74
N LEU A 92 -10.34 11.39 -5.46
CA LEU A 92 -11.07 10.20 -5.00
C LEU A 92 -12.59 10.32 -5.21
N GLY A 93 -13.13 11.54 -5.16
CA GLY A 93 -14.56 11.77 -4.97
C GLY A 93 -15.01 11.42 -3.54
N LEU A 94 -16.27 11.78 -3.22
CA LEU A 94 -16.75 11.78 -1.83
C LEU A 94 -16.78 10.40 -1.16
N GLU A 95 -17.24 9.36 -1.88
CA GLU A 95 -17.41 8.02 -1.29
C GLU A 95 -16.05 7.36 -0.98
N ARG A 96 -15.09 7.45 -1.90
CA ARG A 96 -13.73 6.93 -1.69
C ARG A 96 -12.99 7.78 -0.66
N HIS A 97 -13.16 9.10 -0.68
CA HIS A 97 -12.57 9.95 0.35
C HIS A 97 -13.11 9.64 1.75
N ALA A 98 -14.40 9.31 1.89
CA ALA A 98 -14.95 8.85 3.16
C ALA A 98 -14.26 7.55 3.65
N LEU A 99 -13.99 6.60 2.74
CA LEU A 99 -13.20 5.41 3.06
C LEU A 99 -11.75 5.77 3.48
N TYR A 100 -11.14 6.76 2.83
CA TYR A 100 -9.82 7.25 3.24
C TYR A 100 -9.82 7.84 4.66
N LEU A 101 -10.86 8.59 5.03
CA LEU A 101 -11.01 9.12 6.39
C LEU A 101 -11.24 7.98 7.40
N GLU A 102 -12.04 6.97 7.03
CA GLU A 102 -12.23 5.78 7.86
C GLU A 102 -10.90 5.04 8.08
N TRP A 103 -10.08 4.91 7.03
CA TRP A 103 -8.73 4.34 7.13
C TRP A 103 -7.85 5.09 8.14
N ILE A 104 -7.87 6.43 8.13
CA ILE A 104 -7.17 7.25 9.14
C ILE A 104 -7.63 6.87 10.54
N GLU A 105 -8.95 6.79 10.77
CA GLU A 105 -9.49 6.45 12.08
C GLU A 105 -9.11 5.03 12.52
N ARG A 106 -9.07 4.07 11.59
CA ARG A 106 -8.64 2.69 11.90
C ARG A 106 -7.19 2.66 12.38
N ILE A 107 -6.28 3.28 11.64
CA ILE A 107 -4.86 3.38 12.07
C ILE A 107 -4.73 4.17 13.37
N ALA A 108 -5.59 5.16 13.62
CA ALA A 108 -5.57 5.95 14.85
C ALA A 108 -5.98 5.13 16.09
N ARG A 109 -6.88 4.14 15.93
CA ARG A 109 -7.36 3.27 17.02
C ARG A 109 -6.37 2.19 17.44
N GLU A 110 -5.42 1.85 16.57
CA GLU A 110 -4.38 0.86 16.88
C GLU A 110 -3.48 1.33 18.03
N SER A 111 -3.07 0.42 18.92
CA SER A 111 -2.30 0.77 20.12
C SER A 111 -0.78 0.75 19.94
N PHE A 112 -0.29 0.19 18.83
CA PHE A 112 1.12 -0.09 18.61
C PHE A 112 1.89 1.11 18.05
N SER A 113 3.21 1.11 18.20
CA SER A 113 4.05 2.29 17.93
C SER A 113 4.43 2.50 16.46
N HIS A 114 4.47 1.44 15.65
CA HIS A 114 4.87 1.50 14.25
C HIS A 114 3.75 1.04 13.31
N VAL A 115 3.85 1.44 12.05
CA VAL A 115 3.13 0.78 10.94
C VAL A 115 4.17 0.14 10.04
N LEU A 116 3.99 -1.14 9.74
CA LEU A 116 4.94 -1.94 8.96
C LEU A 116 4.21 -2.62 7.80
N VAL A 117 4.81 -2.56 6.60
CA VAL A 117 4.36 -3.30 5.41
C VAL A 117 5.40 -4.35 5.06
N ARG A 118 5.01 -5.63 5.11
CA ARG A 118 5.82 -6.76 4.61
C ARG A 118 5.60 -6.90 3.11
N THR A 119 6.69 -6.93 2.36
CA THR A 119 6.71 -6.89 0.89
C THR A 119 7.65 -7.93 0.29
N GLU A 120 8.14 -8.88 1.09
CA GLU A 120 9.06 -9.95 0.66
C GLU A 120 8.57 -10.69 -0.58
N GLU A 121 7.32 -11.16 -0.57
CA GLU A 121 6.74 -11.87 -1.71
C GLU A 121 6.56 -10.98 -2.96
N LEU A 122 6.37 -9.67 -2.77
CA LEU A 122 6.24 -8.72 -3.87
C LEU A 122 7.61 -8.38 -4.47
N ASP A 123 8.63 -8.16 -3.64
CA ASP A 123 10.01 -7.88 -4.06
C ASP A 123 10.62 -9.07 -4.81
N ALA A 124 10.26 -10.31 -4.41
CA ALA A 124 10.69 -11.54 -5.07
C ALA A 124 10.20 -11.67 -6.53
N MET A 125 9.23 -10.86 -6.96
CA MET A 125 8.77 -10.83 -8.36
C MET A 125 9.69 -10.04 -9.30
N ASP A 126 10.59 -9.22 -8.75
CA ASP A 126 11.46 -8.31 -9.48
C ASP A 126 12.94 -8.69 -9.33
N GLU A 127 13.79 -8.07 -10.17
CA GLU A 127 15.24 -8.14 -10.01
C GLU A 127 15.68 -7.47 -8.70
N GLU A 128 16.82 -7.93 -8.14
CA GLU A 128 17.34 -7.41 -6.87
C GLU A 128 17.52 -5.88 -6.91
N GLY A 129 16.88 -5.19 -5.96
CA GLY A 129 16.91 -3.74 -5.83
C GLY A 129 16.01 -2.96 -6.78
N GLN A 130 15.37 -3.60 -7.77
CA GLN A 130 14.44 -2.94 -8.69
C GLN A 130 13.19 -2.45 -7.96
N PHE A 131 12.55 -3.32 -7.18
CA PHE A 131 11.38 -2.97 -6.38
C PHE A 131 11.68 -1.82 -5.40
N GLN A 132 12.86 -1.83 -4.76
CA GLN A 132 13.29 -0.73 -3.88
C GLN A 132 13.36 0.62 -4.60
N GLN A 133 13.88 0.64 -5.84
CA GLN A 133 13.96 1.87 -6.65
C GLN A 133 12.59 2.35 -7.07
N GLU A 134 11.70 1.44 -7.45
CA GLU A 134 10.32 1.76 -7.82
C GLU A 134 9.54 2.31 -6.62
N LEU A 135 9.69 1.69 -5.44
CA LEU A 135 9.07 2.14 -4.19
C LEU A 135 9.52 3.54 -3.80
N ARG A 136 10.81 3.83 -3.93
CA ARG A 136 11.36 5.17 -3.70
C ARG A 136 10.77 6.19 -4.67
N THR A 137 10.71 5.84 -5.95
CA THR A 137 10.17 6.72 -6.99
C THR A 137 8.70 7.03 -6.74
N ALA A 138 7.88 6.00 -6.49
CA ALA A 138 6.45 6.16 -6.24
C ALA A 138 6.14 7.01 -5.00
N LEU A 139 6.88 6.84 -3.90
CA LEU A 139 6.67 7.64 -2.69
C LEU A 139 7.08 9.10 -2.89
N MET A 140 8.18 9.37 -3.59
CA MET A 140 8.57 10.74 -3.97
C MET A 140 7.53 11.37 -4.90
N ASP A 141 7.04 10.63 -5.89
CA ASP A 141 6.02 11.10 -6.83
C ASP A 141 4.69 11.37 -6.10
N LEU A 142 4.31 10.52 -5.14
CA LEU A 142 3.10 10.72 -4.33
C LEU A 142 3.18 12.02 -3.51
N ASP A 143 4.34 12.30 -2.91
CA ASP A 143 4.57 13.57 -2.20
C ASP A 143 4.46 14.77 -3.12
N VAL A 144 5.07 14.72 -4.31
CA VAL A 144 4.95 15.79 -5.31
C VAL A 144 3.51 15.95 -5.77
N ALA A 145 2.81 14.85 -6.05
CA ALA A 145 1.44 14.86 -6.52
C ALA A 145 0.50 15.47 -5.47
N CYS A 146 0.58 15.05 -4.20
CA CYS A 146 -0.24 15.60 -3.13
C CYS A 146 0.00 17.11 -2.90
N ASN A 147 1.25 17.58 -3.05
CA ASN A 147 1.58 19.00 -2.91
C ASN A 147 1.13 19.84 -4.12
N THR A 148 1.10 19.26 -5.32
CA THR A 148 0.71 19.97 -6.54
C THR A 148 -0.80 20.02 -6.76
N VAL A 149 -1.57 19.02 -6.29
CA VAL A 149 -3.05 18.99 -6.41
C VAL A 149 -3.71 20.23 -5.81
N ILE A 150 -3.15 20.78 -4.73
CA ILE A 150 -3.68 21.99 -4.09
C ILE A 150 -3.69 23.17 -5.08
N VAL A 151 -2.76 23.17 -6.04
CA VAL A 151 -2.62 24.21 -7.07
C VAL A 151 -3.33 23.82 -8.37
N THR A 152 -3.22 22.57 -8.80
CA THR A 152 -3.70 22.10 -10.11
C THR A 152 -5.12 21.56 -10.09
N GLY A 153 -5.62 21.12 -8.94
CA GLY A 153 -6.87 20.38 -8.80
C GLY A 153 -6.80 18.91 -9.25
N GLU A 154 -5.66 18.45 -9.76
CA GLU A 154 -5.49 17.12 -10.35
C GLU A 154 -4.34 16.36 -9.70
N LEU A 155 -4.59 15.10 -9.32
CA LEU A 155 -3.54 14.20 -8.83
C LEU A 155 -2.90 13.49 -10.01
N VAL A 156 -1.66 13.88 -10.30
CA VAL A 156 -0.86 13.20 -11.32
C VAL A 156 -0.34 11.89 -10.74
N VAL A 157 -0.90 10.77 -11.18
CA VAL A 157 -0.44 9.43 -10.81
C VAL A 157 0.69 9.04 -11.77
N SER A 158 1.91 8.93 -11.25
CA SER A 158 3.06 8.50 -12.06
C SER A 158 2.97 7.00 -12.41
N PRO A 159 3.67 6.52 -13.44
CA PRO A 159 3.72 5.09 -13.77
C PRO A 159 4.21 4.22 -12.61
N ALA A 160 5.19 4.69 -11.83
CA ALA A 160 5.69 3.96 -10.66
C ALA A 160 4.63 3.86 -9.56
N LEU A 161 3.92 4.96 -9.26
CA LEU A 161 2.81 4.94 -8.31
C LEU A 161 1.67 4.06 -8.79
N ALA A 162 1.32 4.13 -10.08
CA ALA A 162 0.29 3.29 -10.67
C ALA A 162 0.65 1.80 -10.58
N ASN A 163 1.88 1.43 -10.93
CA ASN A 163 2.34 0.04 -10.87
C ASN A 163 2.27 -0.51 -9.44
N LEU A 164 2.83 0.23 -8.47
CA LEU A 164 2.83 -0.21 -7.08
C LEU A 164 1.44 -0.25 -6.46
N ALA A 165 0.55 0.68 -6.82
CA ALA A 165 -0.82 0.69 -6.32
C ALA A 165 -1.77 -0.25 -7.07
N GLY A 166 -1.28 -1.01 -8.06
CA GLY A 166 -2.09 -1.97 -8.82
C GLY A 166 -3.08 -1.30 -9.78
N PHE A 167 -2.76 -0.10 -10.26
CA PHE A 167 -3.58 0.66 -11.21
C PHE A 167 -3.19 0.31 -12.65
N PRO A 168 -4.07 -0.33 -13.45
CA PRO A 168 -3.71 -0.87 -14.76
C PRO A 168 -3.35 0.12 -15.88
N ASN A 169 -3.43 1.44 -15.62
CA ASN A 169 -3.13 2.63 -16.43
C ASN A 169 -4.29 3.60 -16.18
N PRO A 170 -4.11 4.86 -15.80
CA PRO A 170 -5.07 5.54 -14.93
C PRO A 170 -6.43 5.82 -15.60
N PRO A 171 -7.53 5.11 -15.25
CA PRO A 171 -8.81 5.74 -15.10
C PRO A 171 -8.86 6.35 -13.70
N GLU A 172 -9.32 7.58 -13.66
CA GLU A 172 -9.79 8.34 -12.50
C GLU A 172 -9.99 7.51 -11.21
N LEU A 173 -9.32 7.90 -10.11
CA LEU A 173 -9.32 7.12 -8.86
C LEU A 173 -10.73 6.82 -8.31
N GLN A 174 -11.71 7.63 -8.68
CA GLN A 174 -13.13 7.44 -8.40
C GLN A 174 -13.73 6.13 -8.92
N HIS A 175 -13.06 5.43 -9.84
CA HIS A 175 -13.53 4.16 -10.39
C HIS A 175 -13.01 2.91 -9.68
N TYR A 176 -12.00 3.03 -8.81
CA TYR A 176 -11.48 1.88 -8.09
C TYR A 176 -12.40 1.47 -6.95
N ASP A 177 -12.48 0.15 -6.75
CA ASP A 177 -13.19 -0.45 -5.63
C ASP A 177 -12.44 -0.24 -4.31
N ALA A 178 -13.16 -0.35 -3.20
CA ALA A 178 -12.65 -0.19 -1.85
C ALA A 178 -11.44 -1.10 -1.56
N PHE A 179 -11.48 -2.37 -2.00
CA PHE A 179 -10.40 -3.33 -1.74
C PHE A 179 -9.11 -2.97 -2.48
N VAL A 180 -9.20 -2.36 -3.67
CA VAL A 180 -8.02 -1.90 -4.42
C VAL A 180 -7.36 -0.71 -3.71
N LEU A 181 -8.16 0.20 -3.16
CA LEU A 181 -7.66 1.42 -2.53
C LEU A 181 -7.10 1.18 -1.13
N ALA A 182 -7.68 0.23 -0.38
CA ALA A 182 -7.44 0.06 1.05
C ALA A 182 -6.95 -1.33 1.49
N GLY A 183 -6.88 -2.31 0.59
CA GLY A 183 -6.65 -3.71 0.94
C GLY A 183 -7.83 -4.32 1.70
N ALA A 184 -7.64 -5.45 2.36
CA ALA A 184 -8.65 -6.13 3.17
C ALA A 184 -8.14 -6.40 4.59
N ALA A 185 -8.96 -6.13 5.60
CA ALA A 185 -8.63 -6.50 6.98
C ALA A 185 -8.82 -8.01 7.18
N ASN A 186 -7.78 -8.68 7.67
CA ASN A 186 -7.83 -10.05 8.15
C ASN A 186 -8.39 -10.08 9.58
N SER A 187 -9.68 -9.75 9.71
CA SER A 187 -10.38 -9.71 10.99
C SER A 187 -11.80 -10.24 10.85
N SER A 188 -12.48 -10.48 11.98
CA SER A 188 -13.90 -10.86 11.98
C SER A 188 -14.80 -9.78 11.35
N GLU A 189 -14.37 -8.52 11.39
CA GLU A 189 -15.02 -7.43 10.68
C GLU A 189 -14.48 -7.37 9.26
N ARG A 190 -15.31 -7.75 8.30
CA ARG A 190 -14.95 -7.66 6.88
C ARG A 190 -14.86 -6.19 6.47
N TRP A 191 -13.63 -5.69 6.38
CA TRP A 191 -13.33 -4.32 5.99
C TRP A 191 -12.36 -4.31 4.80
N PRO A 192 -12.51 -3.39 3.84
CA PRO A 192 -13.54 -2.37 3.73
C PRO A 192 -14.91 -2.94 3.29
N THR A 193 -15.95 -2.13 3.45
CA THR A 193 -17.24 -2.42 2.81
C THR A 193 -17.11 -2.10 1.32
N PRO A 194 -17.49 -3.00 0.40
CA PRO A 194 -17.44 -2.71 -1.04
C PRO A 194 -18.36 -1.54 -1.39
N PHE A 195 -17.95 -0.74 -2.37
CA PHE A 195 -18.81 0.32 -2.90
C PHE A 195 -19.99 -0.28 -3.67
N ALA A 196 -21.07 0.50 -3.80
CA ALA A 196 -22.17 0.09 -4.66
C ALA A 196 -21.66 -0.11 -6.10
N PRO A 197 -22.05 -1.21 -6.78
CA PRO A 197 -21.60 -1.46 -8.14
C PRO A 197 -22.08 -0.34 -9.06
N VAL A 198 -21.14 0.31 -9.74
CA VAL A 198 -21.45 1.25 -10.82
C VAL A 198 -21.93 0.41 -12.00
N LEU A 199 -23.11 0.73 -12.56
CA LEU A 199 -23.61 0.11 -13.79
C LEU A 199 -22.54 0.29 -14.91
N GLN A 200 -21.86 -0.78 -15.27
CA GLN A 200 -20.70 -0.77 -16.18
C GLN A 200 -21.07 -0.20 -17.57
N GLN A 201 -20.26 0.75 -18.05
CA GLN A 201 -20.10 0.98 -19.50
C GLN A 201 -19.17 -0.10 -20.07
N PRO A 202 -19.37 -0.55 -21.33
CA PRO A 202 -18.63 -1.66 -21.90
C PRO A 202 -17.12 -1.36 -21.99
N ALA A 203 -16.32 -2.33 -21.56
CA ALA A 203 -14.86 -2.25 -21.50
C ALA A 203 -14.25 -2.03 -22.90
N ALA A 204 -13.33 -1.04 -23.00
CA ALA A 204 -12.48 -0.88 -24.17
C ALA A 204 -11.30 -1.87 -24.09
N GLU A 205 -10.93 -2.44 -25.24
CA GLU A 205 -9.83 -3.40 -25.38
C GLU A 205 -8.48 -2.77 -24.97
N HIS A 206 -7.76 -3.45 -24.07
CA HIS A 206 -6.47 -3.00 -23.52
C HIS A 206 -5.28 -3.38 -24.43
N PRO A 207 -4.32 -2.48 -24.69
CA PRO A 207 -3.04 -2.83 -25.32
C PRO A 207 -2.06 -3.50 -24.32
N SER A 208 -1.22 -4.38 -24.86
CA SER A 208 -0.34 -5.34 -24.18
C SER A 208 0.71 -4.70 -23.25
N SER A 209 0.46 -4.75 -21.95
CA SER A 209 1.49 -4.71 -20.90
C SER A 209 1.91 -6.14 -20.53
N PRO A 210 3.12 -6.38 -19.99
CA PRO A 210 3.58 -7.72 -19.65
C PRO A 210 2.57 -8.43 -18.74
N TRP A 211 2.21 -9.65 -19.16
CA TRP A 211 1.05 -10.43 -18.75
C TRP A 211 1.00 -10.86 -17.28
N TRP A 212 2.06 -10.60 -16.50
CA TRP A 212 2.19 -10.99 -15.10
C TRP A 212 1.96 -9.83 -14.10
N LYS A 213 1.62 -8.63 -14.57
CA LYS A 213 1.34 -7.46 -13.69
C LYS A 213 -0.10 -7.35 -13.16
N PHE A 214 -1.03 -8.24 -13.52
CA PHE A 214 -2.45 -8.10 -13.15
C PHE A 214 -3.19 -9.41 -12.81
N TRP A 215 -2.51 -10.42 -12.27
CA TRP A 215 -3.16 -11.65 -11.79
C TRP A 215 -2.56 -12.17 -10.52
#